data_AF-A0A0K1DCC1-F1
#
_entry.id   AF-A0A0K1DCC1-F1
#
_cell.length_a   1.000
_cell.length_b   1.000
_cell.length_c   1.000
_cell.angle_alpha   90.00
_cell.angle_beta   90.00
_cell.angle_gamma   90.00
#
_symmetry.space_group_name_H-M   'P 1'
#
loop_
_entity.id
_entity.type
_entity.pdbx_description
1 polymer ?
#
loop_
_entity_poly.entity_id
_entity_poly.type
_entity_poly.pdbx_seq_one_letter_code
_entity_poly.pdbx_strand_id
1 'polypeptide(L)'
;NVSVLLAMYNTKKKMSRMHLFIKHLSLADLVVAFFQVLPQLCWEITFRFYGPDFLCRIVKHLQVMGMFASTYMMVMMTLDRYIAICHPLKTLQQSTRRSYIMIISTWICSLVLSCSQYFIFSLSEIQNGSGVYDCWARFIEPWGARAYITWITVGIFLVPVVLLMMCYGFICHSIWKNIKYKKRKTTAGAASRNGLIGKNSVSSVTTISRAKL
;
A
#
# COMPACT_ATOMS: atom_id res chain seq x y z
N ASN A 1 -2.70 9.59 -11.09
CA ASN A 1 -3.53 9.85 -9.89
C ASN A 1 -4.85 10.56 -10.21
N VAL A 2 -4.85 11.75 -10.83
CA VAL A 2 -6.11 12.45 -11.20
C VAL A 2 -7.03 11.59 -12.07
N SER A 3 -6.49 10.98 -13.14
CA SER A 3 -7.28 10.10 -14.03
C SER A 3 -7.85 8.88 -13.31
N VAL A 4 -7.16 8.36 -12.30
CA VAL A 4 -7.64 7.23 -11.48
C VAL A 4 -8.82 7.68 -10.62
N LEU A 5 -8.72 8.85 -9.97
CA LEU A 5 -9.82 9.44 -9.20
C LEU A 5 -11.05 9.72 -10.09
N LEU A 6 -10.85 10.30 -11.27
CA LEU A 6 -11.92 10.57 -12.24
C LEU A 6 -12.57 9.29 -12.76
N ALA A 7 -11.78 8.27 -13.11
CA ALA A 7 -12.30 6.98 -13.55
C ALA A 7 -13.13 6.30 -12.45
N MET A 8 -12.69 6.39 -11.19
CA MET A 8 -13.43 5.85 -10.04
C MET A 8 -14.70 6.62 -9.70
N TYR A 9 -14.72 7.93 -9.96
CA TYR A 9 -15.92 8.76 -9.81
C TYR A 9 -16.95 8.45 -10.91
N ASN A 10 -16.49 8.26 -12.14
CA ASN A 10 -17.35 8.00 -13.30
C ASN A 10 -17.85 6.54 -13.36
N THR A 11 -17.18 5.60 -12.69
CA THR A 11 -17.61 4.20 -12.67
C THR A 11 -18.63 3.95 -11.57
N LYS A 12 -19.91 3.73 -11.92
CA LYS A 12 -21.00 3.34 -10.98
C LYS A 12 -20.86 1.94 -10.35
N LYS A 13 -19.66 1.35 -10.34
CA LYS A 13 -19.43 0.04 -9.71
C LYS A 13 -19.52 0.18 -8.19
N LYS A 14 -20.08 -0.84 -7.54
CA LYS A 14 -20.12 -0.98 -6.08
C LYS A 14 -18.73 -0.69 -5.50
N MET A 15 -18.63 0.30 -4.62
CA MET A 15 -17.37 0.69 -4.00
C MET A 15 -16.82 -0.48 -3.18
N SER A 16 -15.79 -1.15 -3.69
CA SER A 16 -15.04 -2.16 -2.94
C SER A 16 -14.13 -1.46 -1.92
N ARG A 17 -13.80 -2.13 -0.82
CA ARG A 17 -12.81 -1.64 0.17
C ARG A 17 -11.49 -1.24 -0.48
N MET A 18 -11.06 -2.00 -1.48
CA MET A 18 -9.84 -1.72 -2.25
C MET A 18 -9.92 -0.35 -2.96
N HIS A 19 -11.11 0.06 -3.40
CA HIS A 19 -11.31 1.38 -4.00
C HIS A 19 -11.10 2.51 -2.98
N LEU A 20 -11.44 2.30 -1.70
CA LEU A 20 -11.19 3.32 -0.66
C LEU A 20 -9.68 3.53 -0.44
N PHE A 21 -8.91 2.44 -0.31
CA PHE A 21 -7.45 2.54 -0.20
C PHE A 21 -6.82 3.20 -1.44
N ILE A 22 -7.24 2.83 -2.65
CA ILE A 22 -6.71 3.43 -3.89
C ILE A 22 -7.02 4.93 -3.96
N LYS A 23 -8.20 5.37 -3.49
CA LYS A 23 -8.54 6.80 -3.43
C LYS A 23 -7.60 7.57 -2.50
N HIS A 24 -7.41 7.09 -1.27
CA HIS A 24 -6.52 7.76 -0.31
C HIS A 24 -5.05 7.68 -0.70
N LEU A 25 -4.63 6.58 -1.32
CA LEU A 25 -3.28 6.46 -1.90
C LEU A 25 -3.09 7.48 -3.03
N SER A 26 -4.04 7.56 -3.97
CA SER A 26 -3.99 8.54 -5.07
C SER A 26 -3.98 9.98 -4.54
N LEU A 27 -4.68 10.26 -3.44
CA LEU A 27 -4.65 11.55 -2.77
C LEU A 27 -3.27 11.83 -2.17
N ALA A 28 -2.68 10.88 -1.45
CA ALA A 28 -1.34 11.01 -0.90
C ALA A 28 -0.28 11.22 -2.00
N ASP A 29 -0.38 10.47 -3.10
CA ASP A 29 0.53 10.64 -4.24
C ASP A 29 0.36 11.97 -4.96
N LEU A 30 -0.85 12.55 -4.97
CA LEU A 30 -1.06 13.92 -5.44
C LEU A 30 -0.42 14.92 -4.48
N VAL A 31 -0.55 14.75 -3.16
CA VAL A 31 0.13 15.59 -2.18
C VAL A 31 1.65 15.53 -2.41
N VAL A 32 2.22 14.35 -2.63
CA VAL A 32 3.64 14.22 -3.00
C VAL A 32 3.94 14.94 -4.32
N ALA A 33 3.17 14.71 -5.39
CA ALA A 33 3.40 15.36 -6.67
C ALA A 33 3.37 16.90 -6.56
N PHE A 34 2.40 17.47 -5.86
CA PHE A 34 2.24 18.91 -5.74
C PHE A 34 3.17 19.56 -4.73
N PHE A 35 3.41 18.94 -3.57
CA PHE A 35 4.18 19.55 -2.49
C PHE A 35 5.63 19.07 -2.41
N GLN A 36 5.96 17.90 -2.94
CA GLN A 36 7.35 17.45 -3.11
C GLN A 36 7.90 17.90 -4.45
N VAL A 37 7.31 17.46 -5.56
CA VAL A 37 7.96 17.59 -6.87
C VAL A 37 7.97 19.04 -7.33
N LEU A 38 6.87 19.78 -7.21
CA LEU A 38 6.85 21.18 -7.67
C LEU A 38 7.79 22.09 -6.87
N PRO A 39 7.78 22.11 -5.53
CA PRO A 39 8.68 23.00 -4.79
C PRO A 39 10.15 22.59 -4.96
N GLN A 40 10.43 21.30 -5.12
CA GLN A 40 11.77 20.82 -5.41
C GLN A 40 12.22 21.25 -6.82
N LEU A 41 11.35 21.16 -7.83
CA LEU A 41 11.63 21.68 -9.17
C LEU A 41 11.84 23.20 -9.15
N CYS A 42 10.99 23.94 -8.45
CA CYS A 42 11.18 25.38 -8.27
C CYS A 42 12.53 25.68 -7.64
N TRP A 43 12.91 24.96 -6.59
CA TRP A 43 14.20 25.13 -5.92
C TRP A 43 15.40 24.87 -6.84
N GLU A 44 15.34 23.81 -7.65
CA GLU A 44 16.39 23.49 -8.63
C GLU A 44 16.52 24.58 -9.71
N ILE A 45 15.42 25.27 -10.05
CA ILE A 45 15.42 26.35 -11.05
C ILE A 45 15.87 27.69 -10.43
N THR A 46 15.33 28.03 -9.25
CA THR A 46 15.53 29.36 -8.65
C THR A 46 16.73 29.41 -7.71
N PHE A 47 17.33 28.27 -7.39
CA PHE A 47 18.43 28.07 -6.43
C PHE A 47 18.17 28.60 -5.01
N ARG A 48 16.96 29.12 -4.74
CA ARG A 48 16.56 29.76 -3.48
C ARG A 48 15.06 29.63 -3.22
N PHE A 49 14.67 29.60 -1.96
CA PHE A 49 13.29 29.69 -1.53
C PHE A 49 12.77 31.13 -1.56
N TYR A 50 11.80 31.39 -2.42
CA TYR A 50 11.07 32.66 -2.46
C TYR A 50 9.74 32.51 -1.71
N GLY A 51 9.76 32.72 -0.39
CA GLY A 51 8.54 32.65 0.43
C GLY A 51 8.77 32.95 1.92
N PRO A 52 7.69 33.18 2.69
CA PRO A 52 7.78 33.41 4.12
C PRO A 52 8.15 32.13 4.90
N ASP A 53 8.66 32.29 6.12
CA ASP A 53 9.05 31.17 7.01
C ASP A 53 7.94 30.13 7.19
N PHE A 54 6.71 30.58 7.39
CA PHE A 54 5.55 29.70 7.54
C PHE A 54 5.32 28.82 6.30
N LEU A 55 5.52 29.36 5.09
CA LEU A 55 5.36 28.59 3.85
C LEU A 55 6.46 27.53 3.72
N CYS A 56 7.70 27.87 4.06
CA CYS A 56 8.82 26.90 4.11
C CYS A 56 8.49 25.72 5.02
N ARG A 57 8.03 25.98 6.25
CA ARG A 57 7.66 24.94 7.21
C ARG A 57 6.51 24.06 6.72
N ILE A 58 5.45 24.67 6.17
CA ILE A 58 4.32 23.92 5.63
C ILE A 58 4.74 23.03 4.47
N VAL A 59 5.51 23.57 3.53
CA VAL A 59 5.97 22.81 2.37
C VAL A 59 6.80 21.61 2.82
N LYS A 60 7.81 21.81 3.68
CA LYS A 60 8.64 20.71 4.22
C LYS A 60 7.83 19.70 5.03
N HIS A 61 6.84 20.15 5.79
CA HIS A 61 5.96 19.25 6.52
C HIS A 61 5.08 18.40 5.59
N LEU A 62 4.41 19.02 4.61
CA LEU A 62 3.54 18.32 3.65
C LEU A 62 4.32 17.37 2.74
N GLN A 63 5.55 17.73 2.37
CA GLN A 63 6.51 16.88 1.67
C GLN A 63 6.70 15.53 2.38
N VAL A 64 7.12 15.60 3.63
CA VAL A 64 7.41 14.41 4.43
C VAL A 64 6.14 13.68 4.85
N MET A 65 5.07 14.41 5.20
CA MET A 65 3.76 13.81 5.48
C MET A 65 3.25 13.01 4.28
N GLY A 66 3.38 13.53 3.06
CA GLY A 66 2.98 12.85 1.82
C GLY A 66 3.74 11.54 1.60
N MET A 67 5.06 11.55 1.82
CA MET A 67 5.88 10.34 1.72
C MET A 67 5.46 9.28 2.75
N PHE A 68 5.33 9.66 4.03
CA PHE A 68 4.82 8.75 5.05
C PHE A 68 3.41 8.23 4.72
N ALA A 69 2.49 9.12 4.33
CA ALA A 69 1.12 8.73 4.02
C ALA A 69 1.05 7.73 2.86
N SER A 70 1.75 7.98 1.75
CA SER A 70 1.76 7.08 0.59
C SER A 70 2.32 5.70 0.97
N THR A 71 3.51 5.67 1.61
CA THR A 71 4.17 4.43 1.96
C THR A 71 3.36 3.59 2.97
N TYR A 72 2.85 4.20 4.03
CA TYR A 72 2.08 3.47 5.04
C TYR A 72 0.70 3.07 4.51
N MET A 73 0.12 3.82 3.56
CA MET A 73 -1.12 3.41 2.89
C MET A 73 -0.90 2.15 2.05
N MET A 74 0.25 2.00 1.38
CA MET A 74 0.63 0.77 0.68
C MET A 74 0.79 -0.42 1.65
N VAL A 75 1.43 -0.19 2.80
CA VAL A 75 1.57 -1.22 3.85
C VAL A 75 0.19 -1.66 4.35
N MET A 76 -0.68 -0.71 4.71
CA MET A 76 -2.02 -1.01 5.21
C MET A 76 -2.89 -1.68 4.15
N MET A 77 -2.81 -1.27 2.89
CA MET A 77 -3.48 -1.95 1.78
C MET A 77 -3.02 -3.41 1.66
N THR A 78 -1.73 -3.67 1.81
CA THR A 78 -1.15 -5.03 1.74
C THR A 78 -1.60 -5.88 2.93
N LEU A 79 -1.62 -5.30 4.13
CA LEU A 79 -2.16 -5.95 5.34
C LEU A 79 -3.65 -6.28 5.21
N ASP A 80 -4.47 -5.37 4.66
CA ASP A 80 -5.89 -5.64 4.44
C ASP A 80 -6.09 -6.83 3.48
N ARG A 81 -5.30 -6.89 2.40
CA ARG A 81 -5.29 -8.02 1.46
C ARG A 81 -4.84 -9.31 2.15
N TYR A 82 -3.79 -9.26 2.95
CA TYR A 82 -3.33 -10.42 3.74
C TYR A 82 -4.45 -10.97 4.64
N ILE A 83 -5.11 -10.10 5.41
CA ILE A 83 -6.21 -10.50 6.31
C ILE A 83 -7.39 -11.05 5.50
N ALA A 84 -7.73 -10.44 4.37
CA ALA A 84 -8.82 -10.91 3.51
C ALA A 84 -8.56 -12.31 2.92
N ILE A 85 -7.31 -12.62 2.56
CA ILE A 85 -6.91 -13.90 1.97
C ILE A 85 -6.77 -14.98 3.04
N CYS A 86 -6.10 -14.68 4.17
CA CYS A 86 -5.76 -15.69 5.18
C CYS A 86 -6.85 -15.88 6.24
N HIS A 87 -7.70 -14.87 6.47
CA HIS A 87 -8.75 -14.88 7.48
C HIS A 87 -10.10 -14.42 6.90
N PRO A 88 -10.70 -15.22 5.99
CA PRO A 88 -11.95 -14.86 5.32
C PRO A 88 -13.11 -14.64 6.31
N LEU A 89 -13.20 -15.46 7.37
CA LEU A 89 -14.25 -15.38 8.39
C LEU A 89 -14.21 -14.07 9.19
N LYS A 90 -13.01 -13.59 9.60
CA LYS A 90 -12.85 -12.29 10.28
C LYS A 90 -13.17 -11.10 9.36
N THR A 91 -13.06 -11.29 8.05
CA THR A 91 -13.30 -10.23 7.06
C THR A 91 -14.78 -10.02 6.76
N LEU A 92 -15.62 -11.06 6.89
CA LEU A 92 -17.06 -10.95 6.60
C LEU A 92 -17.83 -10.07 7.60
N GLN A 93 -17.38 -9.97 8.86
CA GLN A 93 -18.18 -9.36 9.92
C GLN A 93 -17.98 -7.85 10.10
N GLN A 94 -16.78 -7.30 9.83
CA GLN A 94 -16.46 -5.87 10.07
C GLN A 94 -15.51 -5.25 9.03
N SER A 95 -15.65 -5.65 7.76
CA SER A 95 -14.71 -5.31 6.69
C SER A 95 -14.53 -3.79 6.48
N THR A 96 -15.62 -3.02 6.47
CA THR A 96 -15.60 -1.58 6.15
C THR A 96 -15.04 -0.75 7.30
N ARG A 97 -15.49 -1.00 8.53
CA ARG A 97 -15.00 -0.32 9.74
C ARG A 97 -13.49 -0.48 9.90
N ARG A 98 -12.98 -1.69 9.67
CA ARG A 98 -11.54 -1.99 9.71
C ARG A 98 -10.77 -1.13 8.70
N SER A 99 -11.22 -1.07 7.44
CA SER A 99 -10.54 -0.27 6.41
C SER A 99 -10.48 1.22 6.78
N TYR A 100 -11.57 1.78 7.33
CA TYR A 100 -11.55 3.17 7.82
C TYR A 100 -10.58 3.37 8.98
N ILE A 101 -10.55 2.45 9.95
CA ILE A 101 -9.58 2.51 11.07
C ILE A 101 -8.16 2.50 10.54
N MET A 102 -7.83 1.62 9.58
CA MET A 102 -6.49 1.53 8.98
C MET A 102 -6.11 2.81 8.21
N ILE A 103 -7.06 3.41 7.50
CA ILE A 103 -6.83 4.67 6.78
C ILE A 103 -6.60 5.81 7.78
N ILE A 104 -7.48 5.97 8.77
CA ILE A 104 -7.37 7.02 9.79
C ILE A 104 -6.07 6.87 10.57
N SER A 105 -5.73 5.65 10.98
CA SER A 105 -4.47 5.39 11.68
C SER A 105 -3.26 5.75 10.81
N THR A 106 -3.32 5.47 9.50
CA THR A 106 -2.25 5.86 8.57
C THR A 106 -2.06 7.37 8.51
N TRP A 107 -3.15 8.13 8.37
CA TRP A 107 -3.08 9.59 8.33
C TRP A 107 -2.55 10.17 9.65
N ILE A 108 -3.06 9.69 10.79
CA ILE A 108 -2.60 10.13 12.11
C ILE A 108 -1.12 9.80 12.31
N CYS A 109 -0.70 8.56 12.03
CA CYS A 109 0.70 8.17 12.15
C CYS A 109 1.60 9.02 11.25
N SER A 110 1.17 9.28 10.00
CA SER A 110 1.94 10.09 9.06
C SER A 110 2.08 11.53 9.54
N LEU A 111 1.02 12.11 10.10
CA LEU A 111 1.03 13.45 10.69
C LEU A 111 2.00 13.53 11.88
N VAL A 112 1.93 12.56 12.80
CA VAL A 112 2.80 12.53 13.99
C VAL A 112 4.27 12.35 13.58
N LEU A 113 4.56 11.44 12.65
CA LEU A 113 5.93 11.19 12.18
C LEU A 113 6.51 12.41 11.44
N SER A 114 5.68 13.18 10.73
CA SER A 114 6.08 14.41 10.03
C SER A 114 6.10 15.66 10.91
N CYS A 115 5.61 15.62 12.16
CA CYS A 115 5.64 16.77 13.06
C CYS A 115 7.07 17.28 13.33
N SER A 116 8.06 16.38 13.33
CA SER A 116 9.48 16.75 13.51
C SER A 116 9.96 17.81 12.52
N GLN A 117 9.41 17.84 11.30
CA GLN A 117 9.76 18.80 10.25
C GLN A 117 9.49 20.25 10.66
N TYR A 118 8.40 20.48 11.41
CA TYR A 118 7.98 21.83 11.77
C TYR A 118 8.98 22.51 12.73
N PHE A 119 9.63 21.70 13.57
CA PHE A 119 10.61 22.16 14.54
C PHE A 119 12.02 22.29 13.94
N ILE A 120 12.36 21.43 12.98
CA ILE A 120 13.73 21.34 12.41
C ILE A 120 13.94 22.37 11.29
N PHE A 121 12.94 22.58 10.43
CA PHE A 121 13.06 23.46 9.27
C PHE A 121 12.54 24.86 9.58
N SER A 122 13.27 25.86 9.12
CA SER A 122 12.91 27.27 9.21
C SER A 122 13.57 28.06 8.09
N LEU A 123 13.00 29.21 7.74
CA LEU A 123 13.69 30.20 6.91
C LEU A 123 14.84 30.79 7.72
N SER A 124 16.06 30.50 7.30
CA SER A 124 17.28 30.95 7.98
C SER A 124 18.38 31.26 6.99
N GLU A 125 19.33 32.06 7.45
CA GLU A 125 20.53 32.34 6.68
C GLU A 125 21.34 31.05 6.44
N ILE A 126 21.71 30.77 5.18
CA ILE A 126 22.41 29.52 4.80
C ILE A 126 23.80 29.48 5.47
N GLN A 127 24.47 30.63 5.47
CA GLN A 127 25.76 30.84 6.10
C GLN A 127 25.68 32.14 6.91
N ASN A 128 26.04 32.08 8.20
CA ASN A 128 26.01 33.24 9.09
C ASN A 128 26.82 34.40 8.47
N GLY A 129 26.15 35.52 8.20
CA GLY A 129 26.78 36.72 7.62
C GLY A 129 26.85 36.76 6.09
N SER A 130 26.19 35.85 5.37
CA SER A 130 26.11 35.86 3.91
C SER A 130 25.02 36.80 3.35
N GLY A 131 24.05 37.19 4.18
CA GLY A 131 22.83 37.89 3.78
C GLY A 131 21.84 37.03 2.99
N VAL A 132 22.09 35.72 2.84
CA VAL A 132 21.30 34.82 1.98
C VAL A 132 20.38 33.93 2.81
N TYR A 133 19.07 34.13 2.66
CA TYR A 133 18.03 33.37 3.37
C TYR A 133 17.52 32.20 2.53
N ASP A 134 17.33 31.06 3.20
CA ASP A 134 16.76 29.88 2.57
C ASP A 134 16.03 28.98 3.57
N CYS A 135 15.22 28.05 3.07
CA CYS A 135 14.52 27.07 3.91
C CYS A 135 15.48 25.97 4.36
N TRP A 136 16.12 26.16 5.51
CA TRP A 136 17.22 25.31 5.99
C TRP A 136 16.88 24.60 7.30
N ALA A 137 17.53 23.47 7.54
CA ALA A 137 17.40 22.71 8.78
C ALA A 137 18.36 23.26 9.84
N ARG A 138 17.84 23.67 10.99
CA ARG A 138 18.66 24.08 12.13
C ARG A 138 18.79 22.94 13.13
N PHE A 139 20.00 22.39 13.22
CA PHE A 139 20.36 21.41 14.24
C PHE A 139 21.22 22.10 15.31
N ILE A 140 20.75 22.08 16.57
CA ILE A 140 21.52 22.60 17.71
C ILE A 140 22.75 21.71 17.95
N GLU A 141 22.56 20.41 17.81
CA GLU A 141 23.57 19.40 18.09
C GLU A 141 24.18 18.80 16.82
N PRO A 142 25.49 18.48 16.80
CA PRO A 142 26.18 17.95 15.62
C PRO A 142 25.68 16.55 15.23
N TRP A 143 25.10 15.80 16.16
CA TRP A 143 24.48 14.50 15.89
C TRP A 143 23.04 14.61 15.34
N GLY A 144 22.42 15.79 15.39
CA GLY A 144 21.02 16.00 15.02
C GLY A 144 20.73 15.65 13.55
N ALA A 145 21.61 16.06 12.63
CA ALA A 145 21.44 15.76 11.20
C ALA A 145 21.52 14.25 10.92
N ARG A 146 22.44 13.53 11.58
CA ARG A 146 22.58 12.07 11.44
C ARG A 146 21.35 11.36 11.98
N ALA A 147 20.89 11.74 13.18
CA ALA A 147 19.69 11.18 13.80
C ALA A 147 18.45 11.40 12.93
N TYR A 148 18.32 12.61 12.35
CA TYR A 148 17.23 12.94 11.43
C TYR A 148 17.22 12.06 10.17
N ILE A 149 18.36 11.94 9.49
CA ILE A 149 18.48 11.11 8.30
C ILE A 149 18.15 9.65 8.64
N THR A 150 18.74 9.12 9.73
CA THR A 150 18.45 7.75 10.19
C THR A 150 16.97 7.55 10.49
N TRP A 151 16.32 8.49 11.19
CA TRP A 151 14.89 8.43 11.50
C TRP A 151 14.03 8.34 10.24
N ILE A 152 14.28 9.24 9.28
CA ILE A 152 13.55 9.29 8.02
C ILE A 152 13.78 8.01 7.19
N THR A 153 15.02 7.55 7.06
CA THR A 153 15.35 6.32 6.33
C THR A 153 14.69 5.09 6.96
N VAL A 154 14.74 4.97 8.29
CA VAL A 154 14.10 3.86 8.99
C VAL A 154 12.58 3.92 8.81
N GLY A 155 11.99 5.10 9.00
CA GLY A 155 10.54 5.30 8.99
C GLY A 155 9.91 5.17 7.61
N ILE A 156 10.53 5.68 6.56
CA ILE A 156 9.98 5.70 5.19
C ILE A 156 10.41 4.46 4.40
N PHE A 157 11.60 3.90 4.65
CA PHE A 157 12.13 2.82 3.83
C PHE A 157 12.19 1.49 4.58
N LEU A 158 12.99 1.39 5.64
CA LEU A 158 13.29 0.08 6.24
C LEU A 158 12.05 -0.58 6.87
N VAL A 159 11.32 0.15 7.72
CA VAL A 159 10.12 -0.39 8.38
C VAL A 159 9.06 -0.82 7.35
N PRO A 160 8.67 0.03 6.38
CA PRO A 160 7.70 -0.37 5.35
C PRO A 160 8.15 -1.55 4.50
N VAL A 161 9.42 -1.60 4.07
CA VAL A 161 9.95 -2.71 3.26
C VAL A 161 9.87 -4.02 4.01
N VAL A 162 10.29 -4.06 5.28
CA VAL A 162 10.21 -5.27 6.12
C VAL A 162 8.76 -5.72 6.27
N LEU A 163 7.84 -4.81 6.58
CA LEU A 163 6.41 -5.13 6.72
C LEU A 163 5.82 -5.67 5.42
N LEU A 164 6.13 -5.07 4.28
CA LEU A 164 5.68 -5.53 2.97
C LEU A 164 6.23 -6.92 2.65
N MET A 165 7.54 -7.13 2.84
CA MET A 165 8.18 -8.41 2.58
C MET A 165 7.57 -9.53 3.41
N MET A 166 7.34 -9.30 4.70
CA MET A 166 6.66 -10.25 5.56
C MET A 166 5.25 -10.55 5.06
N CYS A 167 4.44 -9.51 4.81
CA CYS A 167 3.05 -9.68 4.38
C CYS A 167 2.94 -10.42 3.05
N TYR A 168 3.74 -10.03 2.04
CA TYR A 168 3.75 -10.70 0.75
C TYR A 168 4.27 -12.14 0.86
N GLY A 169 5.28 -12.39 1.70
CA GLY A 169 5.74 -13.75 1.99
C GLY A 169 4.62 -14.64 2.52
N PHE A 170 3.86 -14.17 3.51
CA PHE A 170 2.72 -14.91 4.07
C PHE A 170 1.57 -15.09 3.07
N ILE A 171 1.25 -14.06 2.26
CA ILE A 171 0.25 -14.15 1.20
C ILE A 171 0.63 -15.25 0.21
N CYS A 172 1.86 -15.22 -0.30
CA CYS A 172 2.38 -16.22 -1.21
C CYS A 172 2.24 -17.62 -0.58
N HIS A 173 2.80 -17.83 0.62
CA HIS A 173 2.74 -19.12 1.30
C HIS A 173 1.29 -19.64 1.46
N SER A 174 0.35 -18.78 1.84
CA SER A 174 -1.07 -19.13 1.97
C SER A 174 -1.68 -19.56 0.62
N ILE A 175 -1.38 -18.84 -0.45
CA ILE A 175 -1.85 -19.17 -1.80
C ILE A 175 -1.26 -20.52 -2.25
N TRP A 176 0.05 -20.73 -2.08
CA TRP A 176 0.72 -22.00 -2.43
C TRP A 176 0.11 -23.20 -1.70
N LYS A 177 -0.17 -23.05 -0.40
CA LYS A 177 -0.83 -24.10 0.41
C LYS A 177 -2.22 -24.43 -0.13
N ASN A 178 -3.01 -23.41 -0.46
CA ASN A 178 -4.36 -23.58 -1.01
C ASN A 178 -4.34 -24.26 -2.39
N ILE A 179 -3.41 -23.89 -3.27
CA ILE A 179 -3.23 -24.53 -4.59
C ILE A 179 -2.84 -26.00 -4.43
N LYS A 180 -1.89 -26.31 -3.53
CA LYS A 180 -1.45 -27.69 -3.27
C LYS A 180 -2.59 -28.54 -2.69
N TYR A 181 -3.38 -28.00 -1.78
CA TYR A 181 -4.56 -28.68 -1.23
C TYR A 181 -5.61 -28.96 -2.31
N LYS A 182 -5.91 -27.96 -3.16
CA LYS A 182 -6.84 -28.10 -4.28
C LYS A 182 -6.35 -29.16 -5.28
N LYS A 183 -5.07 -29.15 -5.65
CA LYS A 183 -4.46 -30.17 -6.54
C LYS A 183 -4.61 -31.58 -5.96
N ARG A 184 -4.29 -31.78 -4.67
CA ARG A 184 -4.46 -33.08 -3.99
C ARG A 184 -5.92 -33.56 -4.00
N LYS A 185 -6.88 -32.67 -3.74
CA LYS A 185 -8.31 -33.01 -3.77
C LYS A 185 -8.78 -33.37 -5.19
N THR A 186 -8.32 -32.65 -6.21
CA THR A 186 -8.64 -32.96 -7.62
C THR A 186 -8.04 -34.30 -8.04
N THR A 187 -6.78 -34.59 -7.69
CA THR A 187 -6.13 -35.88 -8.00
C THR A 187 -6.79 -37.05 -7.25
N ALA A 188 -7.14 -36.88 -5.96
CA ALA A 188 -7.87 -37.89 -5.20
C ALA A 188 -9.30 -38.13 -5.74
N GLY A 189 -10.00 -37.06 -6.14
CA GLY A 189 -11.32 -37.17 -6.77
C GLY A 189 -11.27 -37.86 -8.14
N ALA A 190 -10.24 -37.60 -8.95
CA ALA A 190 -10.02 -38.28 -10.23
C ALA A 190 -9.67 -39.76 -10.04
N ALA A 191 -8.81 -40.11 -9.07
CA ALA A 191 -8.48 -41.48 -8.73
C ALA A 191 -9.70 -42.27 -8.20
N SER A 192 -10.54 -41.63 -7.37
CA SER A 192 -11.79 -42.24 -6.89
C SER A 192 -12.81 -42.46 -8.02
N ARG A 193 -12.86 -41.58 -9.03
CA ARG A 193 -13.75 -41.75 -10.20
C ARG A 193 -13.29 -42.87 -11.12
N ASN A 194 -11.98 -43.01 -11.33
CA ASN A 194 -11.42 -44.13 -12.11
C ASN A 194 -11.50 -45.47 -11.36
N GLY A 195 -11.49 -45.45 -10.01
CA GLY A 195 -11.72 -46.65 -9.19
C GLY A 195 -13.16 -47.17 -9.25
N LEU A 196 -14.16 -46.30 -9.47
CA LEU A 196 -15.56 -46.72 -9.68
C LEU A 196 -15.85 -47.19 -11.11
N ILE A 197 -14.95 -46.95 -12.08
CA ILE A 197 -15.09 -47.42 -13.48
C ILE A 197 -14.27 -48.72 -13.69
N GLY A 198 -13.75 -49.33 -12.61
CA GLY A 198 -12.76 -50.42 -12.68
C GLY A 198 -13.19 -51.80 -12.21
N LYS A 199 -14.48 -52.06 -11.93
CA LYS A 199 -14.98 -53.41 -11.62
C LYS A 199 -16.41 -53.62 -12.12
N ASN A 200 -16.52 -54.12 -13.36
CA ASN A 200 -17.24 -55.35 -13.67
C ASN A 200 -16.96 -55.75 -15.13
N SER A 201 -16.31 -56.91 -15.27
CA SER A 201 -16.01 -57.59 -16.52
C SER A 201 -17.19 -58.48 -16.93
N VAL A 202 -17.61 -58.34 -18.21
CA VAL A 202 -18.03 -59.36 -19.22
C VAL A 202 -18.87 -60.56 -18.70
N SER A 203 -20.11 -60.80 -19.15
CA SER A 203 -20.46 -61.52 -20.41
C SER A 203 -21.98 -61.69 -20.48
N SER A 204 -22.63 -61.46 -21.63
CA SER A 204 -23.34 -62.52 -22.38
C SER A 204 -24.27 -62.02 -23.48
N VAL A 205 -24.02 -62.59 -24.66
CA VAL A 205 -24.99 -63.13 -25.63
C VAL A 205 -25.80 -62.12 -26.46
N THR A 206 -25.40 -62.09 -27.74
CA THR A 206 -26.22 -61.81 -28.93
C THR A 206 -27.61 -62.43 -28.87
N THR A 207 -28.66 -61.60 -29.04
CA THR A 207 -29.84 -62.07 -29.77
C THR A 207 -30.46 -60.94 -30.60
N ILE A 208 -30.55 -61.25 -31.89
CA ILE A 208 -31.27 -60.60 -32.98
C ILE A 208 -32.74 -60.39 -32.62
N SER A 209 -33.34 -59.24 -32.96
CA SER A 209 -34.53 -59.21 -33.84
C SER A 209 -34.94 -57.79 -34.24
N ARG A 210 -35.23 -57.68 -35.54
CA ARG A 210 -36.03 -56.65 -36.19
C ARG A 210 -37.44 -56.52 -35.57
N ALA A 211 -38.03 -55.34 -35.84
CA ALA A 211 -39.41 -55.10 -36.30
C ALA A 211 -40.49 -54.63 -35.29
N LYS A 212 -41.23 -53.62 -35.80
CA LYS A 212 -42.60 -53.12 -35.49
C LYS A 212 -42.73 -52.37 -34.16
N LEU A 213 -43.32 -51.18 -34.09
CA LEU A 213 -44.32 -50.48 -34.92
C LEU A 213 -44.10 -48.96 -34.79
#